data_AF-A0A1Q4YMC3-F1
#
_entry.id   AF-A0A1Q4YMC3-F1
#
_cell.length_a   1.000
_cell.length_b   1.000
_cell.length_c   1.000
_cell.angle_alpha   90.00
_cell.angle_beta   90.00
_cell.angle_gamma   90.00
#
_symmetry.space_group_name_H-M   'P 1'
#
loop_
_entity.id
_entity.type
_entity.pdbx_description
1 polymer ?
#
loop_
_entity_poly.entity_id
_entity_poly.type
_entity_poly.pdbx_seq_one_letter_code
_entity_poly.pdbx_strand_id
1 'polypeptide(L)'
;MTTQGPAKEPPVAVTQLPTVSDLTEQQQRGWHCVWCAAPLGTDLGVDLGEQRVTPATGAAYAWFPRECVDALACSGRRAAR
;
A
#
# COMPACT_ATOMS: atom_id res chain seq x y z
N MET A 1 -18.49 -2.16 42.13
CA MET A 1 -17.57 -1.30 41.35
C MET A 1 -16.78 -2.22 40.44
N THR A 2 -17.21 -2.38 39.19
CA THR A 2 -16.58 -3.32 38.24
C THR A 2 -15.55 -2.55 37.42
N THR A 3 -14.29 -2.87 37.59
CA THR A 3 -13.16 -2.29 36.84
C THR A 3 -13.16 -2.85 35.41
N GLN A 4 -13.31 -1.96 34.44
CA GLN A 4 -13.23 -2.27 33.01
C GLN A 4 -11.75 -2.36 32.63
N GLY A 5 -11.30 -3.56 32.20
CA GLY A 5 -9.96 -3.75 31.65
C GLY A 5 -9.77 -2.93 30.36
N PRO A 6 -8.51 -2.64 29.97
CA PRO A 6 -8.25 -1.78 28.83
C PRO A 6 -8.86 -2.38 27.55
N ALA A 7 -9.54 -1.54 26.78
CA ALA A 7 -10.03 -1.89 25.46
C ALA A 7 -8.85 -2.36 24.61
N LYS A 8 -8.97 -3.58 24.06
CA LYS A 8 -8.06 -4.10 23.05
C LYS A 8 -8.03 -3.10 21.89
N GLU A 9 -6.88 -2.47 21.64
CA GLU A 9 -6.67 -1.62 20.47
C GLU A 9 -7.16 -2.38 19.22
N PRO A 10 -7.99 -1.75 18.37
CA PRO A 10 -8.47 -2.44 17.19
C PRO A 10 -7.25 -2.84 16.34
N PRO A 11 -7.20 -4.07 15.82
CA PRO A 11 -6.10 -4.45 14.94
C PRO A 11 -6.07 -3.46 13.77
N VAL A 12 -4.91 -2.84 13.57
CA VAL A 12 -4.63 -1.99 12.41
C VAL A 12 -5.06 -2.79 11.18
N ALA A 13 -6.04 -2.29 10.43
CA ALA A 13 -6.56 -3.00 9.28
C ALA A 13 -5.43 -3.16 8.25
N VAL A 14 -4.82 -4.34 8.21
CA VAL A 14 -3.80 -4.67 7.20
C VAL A 14 -4.50 -4.73 5.85
N THR A 15 -4.47 -3.62 5.12
CA THR A 15 -5.02 -3.58 3.77
C THR A 15 -4.11 -4.45 2.92
N GLN A 16 -4.63 -5.56 2.41
CA GLN A 16 -3.86 -6.45 1.54
C GLN A 16 -3.46 -5.68 0.28
N LEU A 17 -2.15 -5.57 0.05
CA LEU A 17 -1.59 -4.91 -1.13
C LEU A 17 -2.12 -5.54 -2.42
N PRO A 18 -2.26 -4.77 -3.51
CA PRO A 18 -2.62 -5.35 -4.80
C PRO A 18 -1.55 -6.34 -5.26
N THR A 19 -1.96 -7.34 -6.01
CA THR A 19 -1.01 -8.27 -6.65
C THR A 19 -0.06 -7.46 -7.54
N VAL A 20 1.25 -7.67 -7.38
CA VAL A 20 2.26 -6.91 -8.15
C VAL A 20 2.07 -7.04 -9.67
N SER A 21 1.57 -8.18 -10.14
CA SER A 21 1.32 -8.47 -11.56
C SER A 21 0.15 -7.66 -12.14
N ASP A 22 -0.74 -7.15 -11.28
CA ASP A 22 -1.87 -6.30 -11.69
C ASP A 22 -1.48 -4.82 -11.74
N LEU A 23 -0.26 -4.48 -11.35
CA LEU A 23 0.24 -3.11 -11.27
C LEU A 23 0.98 -2.69 -12.55
N THR A 24 0.83 -1.43 -12.91
CA THR A 24 1.68 -0.81 -13.93
C THR A 24 3.15 -0.77 -13.46
N GLU A 25 4.09 -0.74 -14.40
CA GLU A 25 5.52 -0.62 -14.07
C GLU A 25 5.81 0.60 -13.16
N GLN A 26 5.12 1.71 -13.40
CA GLN A 26 5.23 2.94 -12.60
C GLN A 26 4.84 2.71 -11.14
N GLN A 27 3.81 1.91 -10.88
CA GLN A 27 3.38 1.55 -9.53
C GLN A 27 4.35 0.54 -8.89
N GLN A 28 4.82 -0.45 -9.65
CA GLN A 28 5.79 -1.44 -9.16
C GLN A 28 7.10 -0.78 -8.72
N ARG A 29 7.54 0.27 -9.43
CA ARG A 29 8.72 1.08 -9.10
C ARG A 29 8.48 2.10 -7.97
N GLY A 30 7.26 2.20 -7.45
CA GLY A 30 6.90 3.18 -6.40
C GLY A 30 6.84 4.63 -6.89
N TRP A 31 6.83 4.87 -8.20
CA TRP A 31 6.67 6.22 -8.78
C TRP A 31 5.21 6.67 -8.76
N HIS A 32 4.28 5.72 -8.71
CA HIS A 32 2.86 5.98 -8.64
C HIS A 32 2.24 5.25 -7.46
N CYS A 33 1.21 5.83 -6.87
CA CYS A 33 0.48 5.23 -5.76
C CYS A 33 -0.04 3.85 -6.13
N VAL A 34 0.25 2.86 -5.30
CA VAL A 34 -0.15 1.47 -5.51
C VAL A 34 -1.69 1.32 -5.62
N TRP A 35 -2.44 2.24 -5.00
CA TRP A 35 -3.91 2.20 -4.98
C TRP A 35 -4.58 3.03 -6.07
N CYS A 36 -4.23 4.33 -6.20
CA CYS A 36 -4.93 5.26 -7.10
C CYS A 36 -4.14 5.58 -8.37
N ALA A 37 -2.90 5.07 -8.51
CA ALA A 37 -1.98 5.31 -9.61
C ALA A 37 -1.67 6.79 -9.90
N ALA A 38 -1.91 7.69 -8.94
CA ALA A 38 -1.45 9.07 -9.01
C ALA A 38 0.10 9.10 -8.92
N PRO A 39 0.79 9.97 -9.70
CA PRO A 39 2.22 10.17 -9.56
C PRO A 39 2.58 10.59 -8.14
N LEU A 40 3.62 9.95 -7.59
CA LEU A 40 4.21 10.28 -6.31
C LEU A 40 5.52 11.02 -6.58
N GLY A 41 5.62 12.24 -6.08
CA GLY A 41 6.91 12.92 -5.98
C GLY A 41 7.85 12.16 -5.04
N THR A 42 9.11 12.57 -5.01
CA THR A 42 10.13 12.02 -4.10
C THR A 42 9.65 12.02 -2.65
N ASP A 43 8.98 13.09 -2.21
CA ASP A 43 8.56 13.28 -0.80
C ASP A 43 7.06 13.02 -0.53
N LEU A 44 6.27 12.70 -1.55
CA LEU A 44 4.79 12.63 -1.42
C LEU A 44 4.22 11.22 -1.26
N GLY A 45 5.09 10.21 -1.27
CA GLY A 45 4.69 8.81 -1.12
C GLY A 45 5.14 8.21 0.21
N VAL A 46 4.23 7.55 0.91
CA VAL A 46 4.54 6.72 2.10
C VAL A 46 4.99 5.35 1.61
N ASP A 47 6.17 4.92 2.05
CA ASP A 47 6.69 3.57 1.79
C ASP A 47 5.93 2.55 2.66
N LEU A 48 5.41 1.49 2.05
CA LEU A 48 4.63 0.43 2.70
C LEU A 48 5.48 -0.77 3.13
N GLY A 49 6.80 -0.60 3.14
CA GLY A 49 7.78 -1.60 3.50
C GLY A 49 8.11 -2.55 2.36
N GLU A 50 9.22 -3.28 2.53
CA GLU A 50 9.65 -4.31 1.61
C GLU A 50 8.58 -5.39 1.46
N GLN A 51 8.25 -5.70 0.22
CA GLN A 51 7.41 -6.82 -0.17
C GLN A 51 8.21 -7.79 -1.01
N ARG A 52 7.93 -9.09 -0.90
CA ARG A 52 8.64 -10.14 -1.63
C ARG A 52 7.70 -10.90 -2.53
N VAL A 53 8.17 -11.18 -3.73
CA VAL A 53 7.43 -11.92 -4.75
C VAL A 53 8.31 -13.06 -5.22
N THR A 54 7.72 -14.25 -5.29
CA THR A 54 8.34 -15.43 -5.89
C THR A 54 7.47 -15.84 -7.08
N PRO A 55 7.80 -15.42 -8.31
CA PRO A 55 7.04 -15.79 -9.50
C PRO A 55 7.12 -17.30 -9.77
N ALA A 56 6.15 -17.83 -10.52
CA ALA A 56 6.19 -19.23 -10.97
C ALA A 56 7.40 -19.51 -11.90
N THR A 57 7.88 -18.49 -12.61
CA THR A 57 9.06 -18.55 -13.47
C THR A 57 9.95 -17.34 -13.24
N GLY A 58 11.26 -17.54 -13.17
CA GLY A 58 12.24 -16.48 -12.90
C GLY A 58 12.67 -16.39 -11.43
N ALA A 59 13.37 -15.32 -11.10
CA ALA A 59 13.94 -15.12 -9.77
C ALA A 59 12.95 -14.42 -8.82
N ALA A 60 13.00 -14.78 -7.55
CA ALA A 60 12.34 -14.00 -6.50
C ALA A 60 12.92 -12.59 -6.45
N TYR A 61 12.07 -11.60 -6.19
CA TYR A 61 12.47 -10.20 -6.10
C TYR A 61 11.73 -9.48 -4.98
N ALA A 62 12.35 -8.40 -4.51
CA ALA A 62 11.75 -7.47 -3.56
C ALA A 62 11.22 -6.24 -4.30
N TRP A 63 10.17 -5.63 -3.76
CA TRP A 63 9.65 -4.35 -4.23
C TRP A 63 9.15 -3.51 -3.05
N PHE A 64 9.05 -2.20 -3.24
CA PHE A 64 8.77 -1.21 -2.19
C PHE A 64 7.55 -0.38 -2.61
N PRO A 65 6.32 -0.88 -2.39
CA PRO A 65 5.12 -0.15 -2.75
C PRO A 65 5.03 1.16 -2.00
N ARG A 66 4.54 2.19 -2.70
CA ARG A 66 4.25 3.49 -2.09
C ARG A 66 2.79 3.86 -2.23
N GLU A 67 2.23 4.50 -1.22
CA GLU A 67 0.91 5.12 -1.25
C GLU A 67 0.96 6.63 -1.08
N CYS A 68 -0.18 7.30 -1.30
CA CYS A 68 -0.26 8.74 -1.08
C CYS A 68 -0.26 9.06 0.42
N VAL A 69 0.41 10.15 0.80
CA VAL A 69 0.35 10.70 2.17
C VAL A 69 -1.06 11.06 2.64
N ASP A 70 -1.92 11.51 1.72
CA ASP A 70 -3.33 11.80 2.01
C ASP A 70 -4.21 10.59 1.64
N ALA A 71 -4.56 9.81 2.67
CA ALA A 71 -5.38 8.62 2.54
C ALA A 71 -6.81 8.93 2.04
N LEU A 72 -7.41 10.04 2.44
CA LEU A 72 -8.79 10.41 2.05
C LEU A 72 -8.85 10.85 0.59
N ALA A 73 -7.90 11.67 0.15
CA ALA A 73 -7.79 12.03 -1.26
C ALA A 73 -7.47 10.81 -2.12
N CYS A 74 -6.66 9.88 -1.61
CA CYS A 74 -6.36 8.62 -2.28
C CYS A 74 -7.61 7.74 -2.46
N SER A 75 -8.41 7.57 -1.41
CA SER A 75 -9.66 6.79 -1.51
C SER A 75 -10.65 7.41 -2.49
N GLY A 76 -10.75 8.75 -2.51
CA GLY A 76 -11.57 9.46 -3.49
C GLY A 76 -11.13 9.20 -4.95
N ARG A 77 -9.83 9.28 -5.23
CA ARG A 77 -9.29 8.95 -6.57
C ARG A 77 -9.47 7.49 -6.94
N ARG A 78 -9.35 6.57 -5.97
CA ARG A 78 -9.57 5.14 -6.20
C ARG A 78 -11.02 4.84 -6.55
N ALA A 79 -11.97 5.48 -5.88
CA ALA A 79 -13.40 5.29 -6.14
C ALA A 79 -13.88 5.88 -7.48
N ALA A 80 -13.13 6.84 -8.03
CA ALA A 80 -13.44 7.49 -9.31
C ALA A 80 -12.81 6.81 -10.54
N ARG A 81 -12.06 5.71 -10.34
CA ARG A 81 -11.45 4.89 -11.40
C ARG A 81 -12.37 3.74 -11.79
#